data_AF-A0A8X6IGJ3-F1
#
_entry.id   AF-A0A8X6IGJ3-F1
#
_cell.length_a   1.000
_cell.length_b   1.000
_cell.length_c   1.000
_cell.angle_alpha   90.00
_cell.angle_beta   90.00
_cell.angle_gamma   90.00
#
_symmetry.space_group_name_H-M   'P 1'
#
loop_
_entity.id
_entity.type
_entity.pdbx_description
1 polymer ?
#
loop_
_entity_poly.entity_id
_entity_poly.type
_entity_poly.pdbx_seq_one_letter_code
_entity_poly.pdbx_strand_id
1 'polypeptide(L)'
;MANVKYDADCSENQHFVKLFDDVLKIIREDLSDGDISKAVFEIVLRRRRSISNSCAVENFESLTDLCAYFYRFSPISAGLARNKTLAAIRDCKELRSCLEQPSLKILSVGSGPGSDLIGLCSALYESKLLYEKTALEKLKLILVDNNEKWETLFQATVQVLCESNFGYTSRFFKSKEVSTEFICCDVSKTADVEYEEAFEEADIIWVKGLLSFLRSSNARSCALKTIMTLMKPGTLLMVIDSPECKQFEKYTVDLKLIFSKKSEGFLFGEEPRIIYGPGICSFTDQELSVFVKFKFD
;
A
#
# COMPACT_ATOMS: atom_id res chain seq x y z
N MET A 1 -26.77 16.67 1.88
CA MET A 1 -25.75 15.74 1.35
C MET A 1 -26.35 15.05 0.15
N ALA A 2 -25.86 15.35 -1.05
CA ALA A 2 -26.37 14.78 -2.29
C ALA A 2 -25.90 13.33 -2.43
N ASN A 3 -26.79 12.43 -2.82
CA ASN A 3 -26.47 11.05 -3.20
C ASN A 3 -25.67 11.06 -4.51
N VAL A 4 -24.35 11.19 -4.40
CA VAL A 4 -23.44 10.89 -5.50
C VAL A 4 -23.45 9.38 -5.66
N LYS A 5 -24.09 8.89 -6.73
CA LYS A 5 -24.16 7.47 -7.08
C LYS A 5 -22.74 6.92 -7.30
N TYR A 6 -22.46 5.79 -6.65
CA TYR A 6 -21.22 4.98 -6.65
C TYR A 6 -20.78 4.42 -8.02
N ASP A 7 -21.27 4.94 -9.16
CA ASP A 7 -20.87 4.45 -10.50
C ASP A 7 -19.42 4.85 -10.88
N ALA A 8 -18.79 5.76 -10.13
CA ALA A 8 -17.40 6.18 -10.36
C ALA A 8 -16.36 5.08 -10.02
N ASP A 9 -16.66 4.19 -9.07
CA ASP A 9 -15.71 3.18 -8.57
C ASP A 9 -15.33 2.13 -9.63
N CYS A 10 -16.19 1.84 -10.60
CA CYS A 10 -15.85 0.92 -11.69
C CYS A 10 -14.85 1.55 -12.67
N SER A 11 -14.95 2.87 -12.92
CA SER A 11 -14.08 3.56 -13.87
C SER A 11 -12.63 3.71 -13.38
N GLU A 12 -12.41 4.01 -12.09
CA GLU A 12 -11.05 4.22 -11.58
C GLU A 12 -10.27 2.89 -11.51
N ASN A 13 -10.93 1.79 -11.16
CA ASN A 13 -10.30 0.48 -11.17
C ASN A 13 -9.86 0.04 -12.59
N GLN A 14 -10.60 0.43 -13.63
CA GLN A 14 -10.18 0.21 -15.02
C GLN A 14 -8.95 1.05 -15.38
N HIS A 15 -8.82 2.26 -14.83
CA HIS A 15 -7.61 3.06 -15.00
C HIS A 15 -6.40 2.41 -14.35
N PHE A 16 -6.53 1.76 -13.18
CA PHE A 16 -5.42 1.00 -12.59
C PHE A 16 -4.97 -0.16 -13.46
N VAL A 17 -5.90 -0.96 -14.03
CA VAL A 17 -5.52 -2.04 -14.95
C VAL A 17 -4.72 -1.49 -16.12
N LYS A 18 -5.26 -0.46 -16.77
CA LYS A 18 -4.63 0.13 -17.95
C LYS A 18 -3.25 0.71 -17.61
N LEU A 19 -3.12 1.38 -16.47
CA LEU A 19 -1.86 1.92 -15.98
C LEU A 19 -0.82 0.82 -15.85
N PHE A 20 -1.13 -0.24 -15.10
CA PHE A 20 -0.16 -1.29 -14.83
C PHE A 20 0.12 -2.14 -16.08
N ASP A 21 -0.83 -2.28 -17.01
CA ASP A 21 -0.58 -2.86 -18.33
C ASP A 21 0.38 -2.01 -19.17
N ASP A 22 0.24 -0.69 -19.17
CA ASP A 22 1.11 0.21 -19.92
C ASP A 22 2.52 0.26 -19.31
N VAL A 23 2.65 0.23 -17.99
CA VAL A 23 3.94 0.07 -17.31
C VAL A 23 4.56 -1.28 -17.64
N LEU A 24 3.76 -2.36 -17.63
CA LEU A 24 4.21 -3.72 -17.95
C LEU A 24 4.84 -3.80 -19.34
N LYS A 25 4.30 -3.09 -20.34
CA LYS A 25 4.87 -3.04 -21.70
C LYS A 25 6.27 -2.42 -21.75
N ILE A 26 6.60 -1.53 -20.81
CA ILE A 26 7.92 -0.88 -20.73
C ILE A 26 8.94 -1.83 -20.10
N ILE A 27 8.55 -2.50 -19.02
CA ILE A 27 9.46 -3.27 -18.15
C ILE A 27 9.67 -4.72 -18.58
N ARG A 28 8.73 -5.30 -19.35
CA ARG A 28 8.73 -6.74 -19.63
C ARG A 28 9.76 -7.17 -20.67
N GLU A 29 10.44 -6.23 -21.30
CA GLU A 29 11.43 -6.49 -22.36
C GLU A 29 10.87 -7.47 -23.41
N ASP A 30 11.51 -8.63 -23.59
CA ASP A 30 11.15 -9.67 -24.56
C ASP A 30 10.16 -10.72 -24.00
N LEU A 31 9.66 -10.56 -22.77
CA LEU A 31 8.73 -11.52 -22.17
C LEU A 31 7.38 -11.54 -22.89
N SER A 32 6.94 -12.74 -23.27
CA SER A 32 5.62 -12.93 -23.88
C SER A 32 4.50 -12.92 -22.84
N ASP A 33 3.27 -12.67 -23.28
CA ASP A 33 2.08 -12.81 -22.43
C ASP A 33 1.95 -14.24 -21.87
N GLY A 34 2.45 -15.25 -22.61
CA GLY A 34 2.49 -16.64 -22.17
C GLY A 34 3.44 -16.88 -20.99
N ASP A 35 4.61 -16.23 -21.00
CA ASP A 35 5.58 -16.33 -19.91
C ASP A 35 5.03 -15.71 -18.62
N ILE A 36 4.45 -14.52 -18.75
CA ILE A 36 3.82 -13.80 -17.64
C ILE A 36 2.64 -14.61 -17.10
N SER A 37 1.77 -15.13 -17.95
CA SER A 37 0.62 -15.94 -17.54
C SER A 37 1.03 -17.21 -16.79
N LYS A 38 2.06 -17.92 -17.29
CA LYS A 38 2.62 -19.09 -16.63
C LYS A 38 3.20 -18.76 -15.26
N ALA A 39 3.97 -17.67 -15.15
CA ALA A 39 4.53 -17.24 -13.88
C ALA A 39 3.46 -16.79 -12.88
N VAL A 40 2.39 -16.11 -13.33
CA VAL A 40 1.23 -15.79 -12.48
C VAL A 40 0.61 -17.06 -11.91
N PHE A 41 0.41 -18.08 -12.73
CA PHE A 41 -0.12 -19.36 -12.29
C PHE A 41 0.77 -20.01 -11.22
N GLU A 42 2.08 -20.04 -11.42
CA GLU A 42 3.03 -20.57 -10.44
C GLU A 42 3.07 -19.78 -9.13
N ILE A 43 2.97 -18.44 -9.18
CA ILE A 43 2.87 -17.60 -7.98
C ILE A 43 1.58 -17.94 -7.21
N VAL A 44 0.44 -18.01 -7.89
CA VAL A 44 -0.84 -18.35 -7.26
C VAL A 44 -0.82 -19.76 -6.65
N LEU A 45 -0.23 -20.74 -7.35
CA LEU A 45 -0.07 -22.10 -6.83
C LEU A 45 0.83 -22.12 -5.59
N ARG A 46 1.97 -21.42 -5.60
CA ARG A 46 2.87 -21.29 -4.45
C ARG A 46 2.14 -20.70 -3.25
N ARG A 47 1.38 -19.62 -3.43
CA ARG A 47 0.57 -19.02 -2.36
C ARG A 47 -0.48 -19.97 -1.81
N ARG A 48 -1.23 -20.66 -2.66
CA ARG A 48 -2.25 -21.63 -2.22
C ARG A 48 -1.65 -22.78 -1.40
N ARG A 49 -0.47 -23.27 -1.78
CA ARG A 49 0.25 -24.29 -1.01
C ARG A 49 0.76 -23.71 0.33
N SER A 50 1.25 -22.48 0.32
CA SER A 50 1.77 -21.78 1.51
C SER A 50 0.69 -21.40 2.53
N ILE A 51 -0.55 -21.14 2.10
CA ILE A 51 -1.69 -20.92 3.02
C ILE A 51 -1.91 -22.13 3.95
N SER A 52 -1.50 -23.34 3.55
CA SER A 52 -1.56 -24.53 4.43
C SER A 52 -0.42 -24.64 5.44
N ASN A 53 0.70 -23.91 5.25
CA ASN A 53 1.87 -23.89 6.14
C ASN A 53 2.72 -22.62 5.88
N SER A 54 2.47 -21.57 6.67
CA SER A 54 3.23 -20.30 6.81
C SER A 54 3.51 -19.48 5.54
N CYS A 55 3.38 -18.17 5.67
CA CYS A 55 3.56 -17.16 4.63
C CYS A 55 4.85 -17.40 3.83
N ALA A 56 4.78 -17.56 2.52
CA ALA A 56 5.96 -17.73 1.68
C ALA A 56 6.65 -16.38 1.46
N VAL A 57 7.95 -16.30 1.77
CA VAL A 57 8.82 -15.32 1.10
C VAL A 57 8.75 -15.62 -0.39
N GLU A 58 8.13 -14.73 -1.14
CA GLU A 58 8.22 -14.73 -2.59
C GLU A 58 9.55 -14.06 -2.92
N ASN A 59 10.55 -14.89 -3.25
CA ASN A 59 11.77 -14.41 -3.84
C ASN A 59 11.46 -14.10 -5.32
N PHE A 60 11.28 -12.83 -5.65
CA PHE A 60 11.12 -12.36 -7.03
C PHE A 60 12.48 -12.23 -7.71
N GLU A 61 13.17 -13.35 -7.83
CA GLU A 61 14.54 -13.41 -8.35
C GLU A 61 14.59 -13.10 -9.85
N SER A 62 13.58 -13.55 -10.61
CA SER A 62 13.51 -13.37 -12.06
C SER A 62 12.66 -12.15 -12.47
N LEU A 63 12.99 -11.54 -13.61
CA LEU A 63 12.17 -10.50 -14.22
C LEU A 63 10.75 -11.01 -14.51
N THR A 64 10.62 -12.28 -14.89
CA THR A 64 9.33 -12.93 -15.15
C THR A 64 8.47 -13.01 -13.88
N ASP A 65 9.04 -13.37 -12.73
CA ASP A 65 8.31 -13.39 -11.45
C ASP A 65 7.88 -11.97 -11.04
N LEU A 66 8.75 -10.97 -11.22
CA LEU A 66 8.44 -9.56 -10.95
C LEU A 66 7.28 -9.06 -11.82
N CYS A 67 7.38 -9.25 -13.14
CA CYS A 67 6.36 -8.86 -14.11
C CYS A 67 5.03 -9.57 -13.84
N ALA A 68 5.06 -10.86 -13.51
CA ALA A 68 3.88 -11.63 -13.17
C ALA A 68 3.22 -11.13 -11.88
N TYR A 69 3.99 -10.89 -10.83
CA TYR A 69 3.46 -10.30 -9.60
C TYR A 69 2.84 -8.93 -9.86
N PHE A 70 3.58 -8.06 -10.55
CA PHE A 70 3.16 -6.70 -10.85
C PHE A 70 1.85 -6.70 -11.66
N TYR A 71 1.79 -7.46 -12.75
CA TYR A 71 0.59 -7.59 -13.58
C TYR A 71 -0.62 -8.06 -12.77
N ARG A 72 -0.44 -9.09 -11.93
CA ARG A 72 -1.57 -9.70 -11.21
C ARG A 72 -2.03 -8.87 -10.02
N PHE A 73 -1.11 -8.35 -9.22
CA PHE A 73 -1.42 -7.82 -7.89
C PHE A 73 -1.47 -6.30 -7.84
N SER A 74 -0.78 -5.57 -8.73
CA SER A 74 -0.74 -4.11 -8.68
C SER A 74 -2.12 -3.45 -8.83
N PRO A 75 -2.96 -3.81 -9.83
CA PRO A 75 -4.29 -3.20 -9.96
C PRO A 75 -5.18 -3.47 -8.75
N ILE A 76 -5.13 -4.69 -8.21
CA ILE A 76 -5.92 -5.10 -7.04
C ILE A 76 -5.46 -4.34 -5.80
N SER A 77 -4.14 -4.23 -5.61
CA SER A 77 -3.54 -3.52 -4.49
C SER A 77 -3.89 -2.04 -4.50
N ALA A 78 -3.84 -1.39 -5.67
CA ALA A 78 -4.22 0.01 -5.84
C ALA A 78 -5.71 0.24 -5.55
N GLY A 79 -6.59 -0.58 -6.12
CA GLY A 79 -8.04 -0.49 -5.89
C GLY A 79 -8.40 -0.65 -4.40
N LEU A 80 -7.82 -1.64 -3.74
CA LEU A 80 -8.03 -1.88 -2.32
C LEU A 80 -7.53 -0.70 -1.47
N ALA A 81 -6.28 -0.26 -1.69
CA ALA A 81 -5.69 0.85 -0.96
C ALA A 81 -6.51 2.13 -1.14
N ARG A 82 -6.97 2.43 -2.36
CA ARG A 82 -7.86 3.56 -2.65
C ARG A 82 -9.12 3.50 -1.78
N ASN A 83 -9.83 2.37 -1.80
CA ASN A 83 -11.10 2.25 -1.09
C ASN A 83 -10.95 2.37 0.42
N LYS A 84 -9.91 1.73 0.99
CA LYS A 84 -9.62 1.82 2.43
C LYS A 84 -9.21 3.24 2.81
N THR A 85 -8.40 3.93 1.99
CA THR A 85 -8.04 5.33 2.20
C THR A 85 -9.26 6.24 2.16
N LEU A 86 -10.15 6.14 1.16
CA LEU A 86 -11.34 6.97 1.08
C LEU A 86 -12.21 6.83 2.33
N ALA A 87 -12.38 5.59 2.79
CA ALA A 87 -13.13 5.32 4.00
C ALA A 87 -12.44 5.89 5.24
N ALA A 88 -11.11 5.75 5.36
CA ALA A 88 -10.34 6.37 6.43
C ALA A 88 -10.39 7.91 6.40
N ILE A 89 -10.35 8.55 5.24
CA ILE A 89 -10.50 10.01 5.15
C ILE A 89 -11.88 10.45 5.65
N ARG A 90 -12.93 9.69 5.34
CA ARG A 90 -14.30 9.96 5.83
C ARG A 90 -14.41 9.78 7.34
N ASP A 91 -13.78 8.76 7.90
CA ASP A 91 -14.08 8.32 9.25
C ASP A 91 -13.00 8.70 10.29
N CYS A 92 -11.74 8.90 9.88
CA CYS A 92 -10.62 9.24 10.77
C CYS A 92 -10.29 10.74 10.76
N LYS A 93 -10.54 11.41 11.89
CA LYS A 93 -10.25 12.86 12.05
C LYS A 93 -8.75 13.15 11.99
N GLU A 94 -7.94 12.28 12.56
CA GLU A 94 -6.49 12.43 12.64
C GLU A 94 -5.88 12.38 11.24
N LEU A 95 -6.31 11.45 10.38
CA LEU A 95 -5.90 11.42 8.97
C LEU A 95 -6.30 12.72 8.25
N ARG A 96 -7.54 13.20 8.42
CA ARG A 96 -7.95 14.48 7.84
C ARG A 96 -7.06 15.64 8.30
N SER A 97 -6.71 15.67 9.59
CA SER A 97 -5.83 16.70 10.12
C SER A 97 -4.43 16.67 9.50
N CYS A 98 -3.90 15.49 9.16
CA CYS A 98 -2.65 15.38 8.41
C CYS A 98 -2.81 15.89 6.96
N LEU A 99 -3.95 15.64 6.31
CA LEU A 99 -4.21 16.10 4.94
C LEU A 99 -4.50 17.60 4.81
N GLU A 100 -4.75 18.29 5.92
CA GLU A 100 -4.86 19.75 6.00
C GLU A 100 -3.48 20.44 6.01
N GLN A 101 -2.37 19.68 6.09
CA GLN A 101 -1.02 20.23 6.00
C GLN A 101 -0.63 20.50 4.54
N PRO A 102 0.18 21.55 4.25
CA PRO A 102 0.62 21.85 2.89
C PRO A 102 1.64 20.86 2.34
N SER A 103 2.34 20.15 3.22
CA SER A 103 3.34 19.13 2.87
C SER A 103 3.10 17.90 3.72
N LEU A 104 3.25 16.72 3.11
CA LEU A 104 3.11 15.44 3.80
C LEU A 104 4.24 14.49 3.38
N LYS A 105 4.83 13.80 4.35
CA LYS A 105 5.81 12.72 4.15
C LYS A 105 5.19 11.38 4.51
N ILE A 106 5.14 10.46 3.54
CA ILE A 106 4.60 9.12 3.72
C ILE A 106 5.72 8.11 3.54
N LEU A 107 5.95 7.29 4.56
CA LEU A 107 6.88 6.17 4.56
C LEU A 107 6.14 4.86 4.38
N SER A 108 6.31 4.18 3.25
CA SER A 108 5.72 2.87 2.96
C SER A 108 6.69 1.74 3.28
N VAL A 109 6.35 0.90 4.26
CA VAL A 109 7.24 -0.16 4.77
C VAL A 109 6.78 -1.52 4.23
N GLY A 110 7.67 -2.23 3.54
CA GLY A 110 7.30 -3.41 2.75
C GLY A 110 6.52 -3.01 1.49
N SER A 111 6.98 -1.95 0.83
CA SER A 111 6.25 -1.24 -0.21
C SER A 111 6.02 -2.07 -1.47
N GLY A 112 6.83 -3.10 -1.73
CA GLY A 112 6.86 -3.80 -3.00
C GLY A 112 6.92 -2.80 -4.18
N PRO A 113 6.15 -2.98 -5.26
CA PRO A 113 6.13 -2.05 -6.39
C PRO A 113 5.40 -0.71 -6.13
N GLY A 114 5.01 -0.39 -4.88
CA GLY A 114 4.34 0.87 -4.52
C GLY A 114 2.93 1.05 -5.08
N SER A 115 2.26 -0.03 -5.50
CA SER A 115 0.95 0.06 -6.16
C SER A 115 -0.18 0.50 -5.23
N ASP A 116 -0.06 0.20 -3.95
CA ASP A 116 -0.95 0.72 -2.91
C ASP A 116 -0.84 2.24 -2.74
N LEU A 117 0.36 2.81 -2.87
CA LEU A 117 0.56 4.27 -2.87
C LEU A 117 -0.11 4.94 -4.08
N ILE A 118 -0.20 4.25 -5.21
CA ILE A 118 -0.98 4.73 -6.38
C ILE A 118 -2.48 4.82 -6.04
N GLY A 119 -3.00 3.81 -5.33
CA GLY A 119 -4.36 3.81 -4.79
C GLY A 119 -4.61 4.92 -3.77
N LEU A 120 -3.66 5.11 -2.84
CA LEU A 120 -3.65 6.22 -1.87
C LEU A 120 -3.72 7.57 -2.59
N CYS A 121 -2.87 7.82 -3.59
CA CYS A 121 -2.88 9.08 -4.35
C CYS A 121 -4.20 9.31 -5.10
N SER A 122 -4.81 8.25 -5.66
CA SER A 122 -6.15 8.33 -6.27
C SER A 122 -7.18 8.83 -5.25
N ALA A 123 -7.20 8.22 -4.06
CA ALA A 123 -8.10 8.59 -2.98
C ALA A 123 -7.86 10.00 -2.46
N LEU A 124 -6.60 10.44 -2.35
CA LEU A 124 -6.27 11.81 -1.95
C LEU A 124 -6.82 12.84 -2.96
N TYR A 125 -6.65 12.59 -4.26
CA TYR A 125 -7.19 13.47 -5.30
C TYR A 125 -8.71 13.53 -5.26
N GLU A 126 -9.38 12.39 -5.18
CA GLU A 126 -10.84 12.33 -5.10
C GLU A 126 -11.35 12.99 -3.83
N SER A 127 -10.68 12.80 -2.70
CA SER A 127 -11.06 13.43 -1.44
C SER A 127 -11.06 14.96 -1.53
N LYS A 128 -10.16 15.56 -2.31
CA LYS A 128 -10.17 17.01 -2.57
C LYS A 128 -11.43 17.47 -3.31
N LEU A 129 -11.96 16.63 -4.20
CA LEU A 129 -13.22 16.92 -4.90
C LEU A 129 -14.43 16.79 -3.97
N LEU A 130 -14.35 15.90 -2.98
CA LEU A 130 -15.42 15.63 -2.03
C LEU A 130 -15.37 16.56 -0.81
N TYR A 131 -14.18 17.01 -0.41
CA TYR A 131 -13.91 17.81 0.77
C TYR A 131 -13.11 19.05 0.37
N GLU A 132 -13.71 20.23 0.45
CA GLU A 132 -13.11 21.53 0.05
C GLU A 132 -11.90 21.97 0.88
N LYS A 133 -11.42 21.15 1.83
CA LYS A 133 -10.44 21.55 2.87
C LYS A 133 -9.02 20.99 2.70
N THR A 134 -8.70 20.25 1.64
CA THR A 134 -7.33 19.72 1.52
C THR A 134 -6.36 20.81 1.07
N ALA A 135 -5.37 21.12 1.92
CA ALA A 135 -4.32 22.10 1.62
C ALA A 135 -3.04 21.44 1.09
N LEU A 136 -3.01 20.11 0.99
CA LEU A 136 -1.86 19.34 0.54
C LEU A 136 -1.37 19.80 -0.84
N GLU A 137 -0.16 20.35 -0.91
CA GLU A 137 0.51 20.81 -2.14
C GLU A 137 1.70 19.91 -2.52
N LYS A 138 2.43 19.45 -1.49
CA LYS A 138 3.65 18.63 -1.65
C LYS A 138 3.48 17.27 -0.99
N LEU A 139 3.88 16.22 -1.69
CA LEU A 139 3.87 14.85 -1.17
C LEU A 139 5.24 14.21 -1.41
N LYS A 140 5.93 13.81 -0.33
CA LYS A 140 7.11 12.95 -0.42
C LYS A 140 6.69 11.51 -0.11
N LEU A 141 6.93 10.61 -1.06
CA LEU A 141 6.73 9.17 -0.90
C LEU A 141 8.08 8.50 -0.71
N ILE A 142 8.29 7.87 0.44
CA ILE A 142 9.49 7.09 0.72
C ILE A 142 9.09 5.62 0.75
N LEU A 143 9.69 4.82 -0.11
CA LEU A 143 9.40 3.40 -0.26
C LEU A 143 10.53 2.60 0.37
N VAL A 144 10.19 1.68 1.27
CA VAL A 144 11.15 0.75 1.86
C VAL A 144 10.77 -0.65 1.46
N ASP A 145 11.72 -1.37 0.85
CA ASP A 145 11.59 -2.80 0.58
C ASP A 145 12.98 -3.45 0.54
N ASN A 146 13.06 -4.76 0.70
CA ASN A 146 14.34 -5.48 0.64
C ASN A 146 14.73 -5.89 -0.78
N ASN A 147 13.86 -5.64 -1.76
CA ASN A 147 14.10 -5.92 -3.16
C ASN A 147 14.18 -4.62 -3.97
N GLU A 148 15.42 -4.20 -4.26
CA GLU A 148 15.73 -2.99 -5.04
C GLU A 148 15.07 -2.94 -6.42
N LYS A 149 14.72 -4.08 -7.02
CA LYS A 149 14.09 -4.12 -8.35
C LYS A 149 12.70 -3.49 -8.36
N TRP A 150 12.08 -3.34 -7.19
CA TRP A 150 10.82 -2.61 -7.07
C TRP A 150 10.95 -1.12 -7.36
N GLU A 151 12.12 -0.51 -7.10
CA GLU A 151 12.37 0.88 -7.41
C GLU A 151 12.14 1.16 -8.89
N THR A 152 12.75 0.36 -9.77
CA THR A 152 12.61 0.48 -11.22
C THR A 152 11.14 0.42 -11.67
N LEU A 153 10.36 -0.49 -11.07
CA LEU A 153 8.93 -0.66 -11.37
C LEU A 153 8.10 0.54 -10.92
N PHE A 154 8.40 1.07 -9.74
CA PHE A 154 7.72 2.24 -9.21
C PHE A 154 8.07 3.50 -10.02
N GLN A 155 9.34 3.71 -10.36
CA GLN A 155 9.78 4.84 -11.19
C GLN A 155 9.12 4.80 -12.58
N ALA A 156 9.05 3.63 -13.22
CA ALA A 156 8.32 3.48 -14.48
C ALA A 156 6.82 3.82 -14.32
N THR A 157 6.21 3.44 -13.19
CA THR A 157 4.81 3.80 -12.88
C THR A 157 4.63 5.31 -12.74
N VAL A 158 5.50 5.98 -12.01
CA VAL A 158 5.47 7.44 -11.84
C VAL A 158 5.65 8.17 -13.17
N GLN A 159 6.60 7.72 -14.00
CA GLN A 159 6.81 8.28 -15.33
C GLN A 159 5.52 8.18 -16.18
N VAL A 160 4.92 7.00 -16.27
CA VAL A 160 3.69 6.76 -17.04
C VAL A 160 2.53 7.60 -16.52
N LEU A 161 2.41 7.78 -15.19
CA LEU A 161 1.40 8.65 -14.57
C LEU A 161 1.57 10.13 -14.95
N CYS A 162 2.81 10.61 -15.00
CA CYS A 162 3.17 11.98 -15.37
C CYS A 162 2.97 12.26 -16.87
N GLU A 163 3.16 11.28 -17.74
CA GLU A 163 3.03 11.44 -19.19
C GLU A 163 1.58 11.27 -19.67
N SER A 164 0.84 10.32 -19.10
CA SER A 164 -0.46 9.87 -19.61
C SER A 164 -1.62 10.13 -18.64
N ASN A 165 -2.84 9.73 -18.99
CA ASN A 165 -4.05 9.98 -18.19
C ASN A 165 -4.68 8.66 -17.72
N PHE A 166 -4.46 8.33 -16.45
CA PHE A 166 -5.02 7.17 -15.75
C PHE A 166 -5.84 7.62 -14.56
N GLY A 167 -6.92 8.37 -14.83
CA GLY A 167 -7.89 8.72 -13.81
C GLY A 167 -7.38 9.72 -12.78
N TYR A 168 -7.74 9.52 -11.52
CA TYR A 168 -7.42 10.44 -10.44
C TYR A 168 -5.94 10.45 -10.07
N THR A 169 -5.25 9.31 -10.12
CA THR A 169 -3.83 9.26 -9.78
C THR A 169 -2.98 10.10 -10.74
N SER A 170 -3.18 10.00 -12.06
CA SER A 170 -2.44 10.87 -13.00
C SER A 170 -2.70 12.35 -12.75
N ARG A 171 -3.95 12.73 -12.44
CA ARG A 171 -4.28 14.12 -12.14
C ARG A 171 -3.66 14.59 -10.83
N PHE A 172 -3.52 13.70 -9.85
CA PHE A 172 -2.81 13.98 -8.60
C PHE A 172 -1.35 14.35 -8.89
N PHE A 173 -0.60 13.44 -9.53
CA PHE A 173 0.82 13.66 -9.86
C PHE A 173 1.06 14.90 -10.74
N LYS A 174 0.10 15.23 -11.62
CA LYS A 174 0.18 16.43 -12.47
C LYS A 174 -0.18 17.74 -11.76
N SER A 175 -0.91 17.67 -10.64
CA SER A 175 -1.40 18.86 -9.93
C SER A 175 -0.70 19.12 -8.60
N LYS A 176 0.22 18.24 -8.20
CA LYS A 176 0.94 18.28 -6.93
C LYS A 176 2.43 18.08 -7.15
N GLU A 177 3.23 18.64 -6.26
CA GLU A 177 4.67 18.37 -6.22
C GLU A 177 4.88 17.03 -5.52
N VAL A 178 4.97 15.95 -6.30
CA VAL A 178 5.22 14.61 -5.78
C VAL A 178 6.68 14.24 -5.98
N SER A 179 7.39 13.96 -4.89
CA SER A 179 8.74 13.40 -4.91
C SER A 179 8.76 11.99 -4.35
N THR A 180 9.71 11.19 -4.82
CA THR A 180 9.81 9.77 -4.47
C THR A 180 11.23 9.40 -4.10
N GLU A 181 11.39 8.53 -3.12
CA GLU A 181 12.65 7.99 -2.66
C GLU A 181 12.48 6.49 -2.39
N PHE A 182 13.52 5.70 -2.64
CA PHE A 182 13.50 4.26 -2.37
C PHE A 182 14.70 3.90 -1.49
N ILE A 183 14.43 3.17 -0.41
CA ILE A 183 15.43 2.70 0.55
C ILE A 183 15.40 1.16 0.50
N CYS A 184 16.49 0.56 0.02
CA CYS A 184 16.64 -0.88 -0.03
C CYS A 184 17.04 -1.41 1.37
N CYS A 185 16.06 -1.84 2.17
CA CYS A 185 16.30 -2.26 3.54
C CYS A 185 15.43 -3.45 3.95
N ASP A 186 16.02 -4.35 4.76
CA ASP A 186 15.31 -5.43 5.42
C ASP A 186 14.81 -4.96 6.79
N VAL A 187 13.50 -4.70 6.87
CA VAL A 187 12.78 -4.20 8.06
C VAL A 187 12.96 -5.10 9.30
N SER A 188 13.37 -6.36 9.11
CA SER A 188 13.64 -7.29 10.21
C SER A 188 15.06 -7.20 10.79
N LYS A 189 15.95 -6.44 10.16
CA LYS A 189 17.34 -6.22 10.59
C LYS A 189 17.49 -4.87 11.28
N THR A 190 18.69 -4.63 11.81
CA THR A 190 19.06 -3.34 12.39
C THR A 190 18.95 -2.24 11.34
N ALA A 191 18.28 -1.16 11.70
CA ALA A 191 18.12 0.02 10.88
C ALA A 191 19.48 0.66 10.57
N ASP A 192 19.66 1.10 9.32
CA ASP A 192 20.71 2.05 8.97
C ASP A 192 20.21 3.49 9.18
N VAL A 193 21.14 4.45 9.11
CA VAL A 193 20.86 5.86 9.41
C VAL A 193 19.78 6.43 8.49
N GLU A 194 19.83 6.10 7.20
CA GLU A 194 18.85 6.57 6.21
C GLU A 194 17.43 6.08 6.52
N TYR A 195 17.30 4.80 6.90
CA TYR A 195 16.04 4.23 7.33
C TYR A 195 15.54 4.84 8.65
N GLU A 196 16.42 5.11 9.63
CA GLU A 196 16.03 5.79 10.88
C GLU A 196 15.53 7.23 10.62
N GLU A 197 16.25 8.00 9.81
CA GLU A 197 15.87 9.36 9.42
C GLU A 197 14.49 9.38 8.73
N ALA A 198 14.22 8.41 7.83
CA ALA A 198 12.93 8.31 7.18
C ALA A 198 11.76 8.11 8.17
N PHE A 199 11.96 7.35 9.25
CA PHE A 199 10.94 7.18 10.30
C PHE A 199 10.73 8.44 11.14
N GLU A 200 11.82 9.14 11.48
CA GLU A 200 11.74 10.38 12.27
C GLU A 200 11.05 11.50 11.49
N GLU A 201 11.20 11.52 10.17
CA GLU A 201 10.58 12.54 9.32
C GLU A 201 9.13 12.24 8.95
N ALA A 202 8.70 10.97 8.94
CA ALA A 202 7.40 10.56 8.44
C ALA A 202 6.21 11.14 9.24
N ASP A 203 5.22 11.67 8.52
CA ASP A 203 3.93 12.09 9.07
C ASP A 203 2.94 10.90 9.10
N ILE A 204 3.05 10.03 8.08
CA ILE A 204 2.30 8.79 7.97
C ILE A 204 3.27 7.65 7.66
N ILE A 205 3.20 6.59 8.44
CA ILE A 205 3.81 5.29 8.15
C ILE A 205 2.72 4.38 7.61
N TRP A 206 2.93 3.90 6.40
CA TRP A 206 2.00 3.07 5.65
C TRP A 206 2.54 1.64 5.56
N VAL A 207 1.76 0.66 6.04
CA VAL A 207 2.16 -0.75 6.09
C VAL A 207 1.07 -1.58 5.44
N LYS A 208 1.30 -2.07 4.22
CA LYS A 208 0.31 -2.85 3.49
C LYS A 208 0.82 -4.24 3.16
N GLY A 209 0.15 -5.26 3.68
CA GLY A 209 0.44 -6.67 3.42
C GLY A 209 1.78 -7.20 3.99
N LEU A 210 2.66 -6.33 4.50
CA LEU A 210 3.96 -6.71 5.07
C LEU A 210 3.84 -7.83 6.10
N LEU A 211 2.89 -7.73 7.04
CA LEU A 211 2.76 -8.73 8.11
C LEU A 211 2.27 -10.06 7.54
N SER A 212 1.40 -10.04 6.52
CA SER A 212 1.03 -11.25 5.78
C SER A 212 2.19 -11.86 4.98
N PHE A 213 3.19 -11.09 4.58
CA PHE A 213 4.37 -11.63 3.88
C PHE A 213 5.42 -12.23 4.83
N LEU A 214 5.48 -11.81 6.09
CA LEU A 214 6.48 -12.28 7.05
C LEU A 214 6.14 -13.67 7.64
N ARG A 215 7.05 -14.64 7.45
CA ARG A 215 6.83 -16.07 7.78
C ARG A 215 6.54 -16.35 9.25
N SER A 216 7.36 -15.78 10.14
CA SER A 216 7.38 -16.15 11.56
C SER A 216 6.70 -15.10 12.41
N SER A 217 6.16 -15.51 13.55
CA SER A 217 5.66 -14.58 14.56
C SER A 217 6.76 -13.62 15.01
N ASN A 218 8.00 -14.11 15.11
CA ASN A 218 9.16 -13.34 15.52
C ASN A 218 9.50 -12.26 14.49
N ALA A 219 9.54 -12.57 13.20
CA ALA A 219 9.82 -11.59 12.16
C ALA A 219 8.79 -10.46 12.16
N ARG A 220 7.51 -10.79 12.28
CA ARG A 220 6.42 -9.81 12.43
C ARG A 220 6.56 -8.96 13.67
N SER A 221 6.80 -9.58 14.82
CA SER A 221 7.03 -8.87 16.08
C SER A 221 8.25 -7.96 16.01
N CYS A 222 9.35 -8.39 15.37
CA CYS A 222 10.53 -7.56 15.16
C CYS A 222 10.20 -6.37 14.26
N ALA A 223 9.57 -6.58 13.11
CA ALA A 223 9.18 -5.50 12.20
C ALA A 223 8.28 -4.45 12.89
N LEU A 224 7.26 -4.90 13.62
CA LEU A 224 6.38 -3.99 14.37
C LEU A 224 7.13 -3.24 15.48
N LYS A 225 8.00 -3.92 16.23
CA LYS A 225 8.83 -3.27 17.26
C LYS A 225 9.74 -2.23 16.65
N THR A 226 10.38 -2.52 15.51
CA THR A 226 11.23 -1.57 14.79
C THR A 226 10.41 -0.35 14.39
N ILE A 227 9.28 -0.55 13.69
CA ILE A 227 8.38 0.53 13.26
C ILE A 227 7.97 1.42 14.45
N MET A 228 7.54 0.81 15.54
CA MET A 228 7.06 1.53 16.72
C MET A 228 8.16 2.25 17.48
N THR A 229 9.37 1.68 17.53
CA THR A 229 10.52 2.28 18.21
C THR A 229 10.95 3.54 17.48
N LEU A 230 11.08 3.45 16.16
CA LEU A 230 11.59 4.53 15.31
C LEU A 230 10.55 5.63 15.03
N MET A 231 9.26 5.29 14.99
CA MET A 231 8.20 6.27 14.73
C MET A 231 8.23 7.42 15.76
N LYS A 232 8.22 8.68 15.31
CA LYS A 232 8.10 9.83 16.23
C LYS A 232 6.69 9.97 16.82
N PRO A 233 6.52 10.62 17.98
CA PRO A 233 5.20 11.02 18.46
C PRO A 233 4.45 11.92 17.47
N GLY A 234 3.15 11.70 17.32
CA GLY A 234 2.27 12.42 16.39
C GLY A 234 2.12 11.77 15.02
N THR A 235 3.01 10.85 14.64
CA THR A 235 2.91 10.11 13.37
C THR A 235 1.72 9.15 13.37
N LEU A 236 1.05 9.06 12.22
CA LEU A 236 -0.01 8.09 11.98
C LEU A 236 0.56 6.79 11.42
N LEU A 237 0.20 5.65 12.00
CA LEU A 237 0.49 4.34 11.46
C LEU A 237 -0.80 3.78 10.82
N MET A 238 -0.77 3.61 9.49
CA MET A 238 -1.86 3.03 8.71
C MET A 238 -1.46 1.62 8.27
N VAL A 239 -2.24 0.61 8.70
CA VAL A 239 -1.94 -0.80 8.45
C VAL A 239 -3.09 -1.44 7.66
N ILE A 240 -2.83 -1.89 6.43
CA ILE A 240 -3.78 -2.67 5.61
C ILE A 240 -3.25 -4.09 5.50
N ASP A 241 -3.85 -5.05 6.19
CA ASP A 241 -3.36 -6.42 6.18
C ASP A 241 -4.50 -7.45 6.26
N SER A 242 -4.19 -8.72 5.98
CA SER A 242 -5.18 -9.81 6.06
C SER A 242 -5.38 -10.27 7.53
N PRO A 243 -6.63 -10.30 8.03
CA PRO A 243 -6.97 -10.81 9.37
C PRO A 243 -6.85 -12.33 9.44
N GLU A 244 -6.78 -13.05 8.31
CA GLU A 244 -6.72 -14.51 8.25
C GLU A 244 -5.46 -15.10 8.92
N CYS A 245 -4.45 -14.27 9.19
CA CYS A 245 -3.41 -14.67 10.09
C CYS A 245 -3.99 -14.65 11.51
N LYS A 246 -4.29 -15.81 12.14
CA LYS A 246 -4.73 -15.96 13.56
C LYS A 246 -3.91 -15.18 14.61
N GLN A 247 -2.80 -14.56 14.18
CA GLN A 247 -1.94 -13.72 14.98
C GLN A 247 -2.30 -12.23 14.89
N PHE A 248 -3.12 -11.79 13.92
CA PHE A 248 -3.58 -10.41 13.78
C PHE A 248 -4.28 -9.95 15.06
N GLU A 249 -5.20 -10.75 15.60
CA GLU A 249 -5.84 -10.48 16.91
C GLU A 249 -4.83 -10.28 18.05
N LYS A 250 -3.75 -11.08 18.07
CA LYS A 250 -2.68 -10.98 19.08
C LYS A 250 -1.88 -9.68 18.91
N TYR A 251 -1.59 -9.27 17.69
CA TYR A 251 -0.91 -8.01 17.41
C TYR A 251 -1.80 -6.79 17.62
N THR A 252 -3.11 -6.88 17.35
CA THR A 252 -4.04 -5.79 17.67
C THR A 252 -4.07 -5.55 19.18
N VAL A 253 -3.91 -6.59 20.02
CA VAL A 253 -3.76 -6.43 21.47
C VAL A 253 -2.46 -5.71 21.82
N ASP A 254 -1.33 -6.11 21.23
CA ASP A 254 -0.03 -5.44 21.44
C ASP A 254 -0.04 -3.96 20.98
N LEU A 255 -0.67 -3.68 19.84
CA LEU A 255 -0.86 -2.32 19.33
C LEU A 255 -1.80 -1.51 20.24
N LYS A 256 -2.89 -2.10 20.73
CA LYS A 256 -3.82 -1.47 21.69
C LYS A 256 -3.17 -1.15 23.04
N LEU A 257 -2.18 -1.92 23.48
CA LEU A 257 -1.44 -1.66 24.73
C LEU A 257 -0.54 -0.42 24.61
N ILE A 258 -0.13 -0.06 23.39
CA ILE A 258 0.87 0.97 23.11
C ILE A 258 0.24 2.27 22.64
N PHE A 259 -0.90 2.19 21.94
CA PHE A 259 -1.69 3.35 21.54
C PHE A 259 -2.82 3.59 22.56
N SER A 260 -2.64 4.61 23.40
CA SER A 260 -3.50 4.97 24.56
C SER A 260 -4.94 5.39 24.21
N LYS A 261 -5.29 5.46 22.92
CA LYS A 261 -6.66 5.67 22.43
C LYS A 261 -7.07 4.48 21.58
N LYS A 262 -8.30 3.99 21.79
CA LYS A 262 -8.94 2.89 21.03
C LYS A 262 -8.53 2.97 19.56
N SER A 263 -7.97 1.88 19.02
CA SER A 263 -8.09 1.58 17.60
C SER A 263 -9.58 1.65 17.25
N GLU A 264 -10.00 2.63 16.48
CA GLU A 264 -11.27 2.52 15.76
C GLU A 264 -11.02 1.48 14.68
N GLY A 265 -11.32 0.22 14.99
CA GLY A 265 -11.34 -0.84 14.01
C GLY A 265 -12.50 -0.55 13.08
N PHE A 266 -12.20 -0.08 11.88
CA PHE A 266 -13.22 0.14 10.87
C PHE A 266 -13.45 -1.19 10.15
N LEU A 267 -14.52 -1.88 10.52
CA LEU A 267 -15.03 -3.02 9.77
C LEU A 267 -15.73 -2.45 8.53
N PHE A 268 -15.12 -2.63 7.36
CA PHE A 268 -15.70 -2.17 6.12
C PHE A 268 -16.62 -3.26 5.55
N GLY A 269 -17.85 -2.88 5.18
CA GLY A 269 -18.83 -3.76 4.55
C GLY A 269 -18.34 -4.30 3.20
N GLU A 270 -19.04 -5.33 2.69
CA GLU A 270 -18.67 -6.15 1.54
C GLU A 270 -17.97 -5.38 0.41
N GLU A 271 -16.74 -5.81 0.09
CA GLU A 271 -15.91 -5.18 -0.94
C GLU A 271 -16.47 -5.39 -2.35
N PRO A 272 -16.28 -4.43 -3.27
CA PRO A 272 -16.56 -4.67 -4.68
C PRO A 272 -15.70 -5.82 -5.21
N ARG A 273 -16.35 -6.88 -5.70
CA ARG A 273 -15.67 -8.00 -6.38
C ARG A 273 -15.13 -7.53 -7.72
N ILE A 274 -13.84 -7.26 -7.80
CA ILE A 274 -13.17 -7.05 -9.09
C ILE A 274 -12.84 -8.41 -9.69
N ILE A 275 -13.53 -8.80 -10.76
CA ILE A 275 -13.41 -10.12 -11.40
C ILE A 275 -12.38 -10.04 -12.53
N TYR A 276 -11.20 -10.64 -12.33
CA TYR A 276 -10.21 -10.85 -13.40
C TYR A 276 -9.95 -12.33 -13.66
N GLY A 277 -10.45 -12.82 -14.80
CA GLY A 277 -10.05 -14.10 -15.42
C GLY A 277 -10.43 -15.39 -14.68
N PRO A 278 -10.30 -16.56 -15.34
CA PRO A 278 -10.64 -17.85 -14.75
C PRO A 278 -9.57 -18.27 -13.74
N GLY A 279 -9.83 -17.98 -12.45
CA GLY A 279 -8.90 -18.28 -11.36
C GLY A 279 -9.11 -17.36 -10.17
N ILE A 280 -10.19 -17.61 -9.43
CA ILE A 280 -10.63 -16.81 -8.28
C ILE A 280 -9.59 -16.91 -7.16
N CYS A 281 -9.00 -15.77 -6.78
CA CYS A 281 -8.57 -15.50 -5.41
C CYS A 281 -9.25 -14.20 -5.01
N SER A 282 -10.22 -14.28 -4.10
CA SER A 282 -10.82 -13.14 -3.43
C SER A 282 -9.84 -12.62 -2.38
N PHE A 283 -9.43 -11.35 -2.48
CA PHE A 283 -8.68 -10.65 -1.42
C PHE A 283 -9.64 -9.87 -0.50
N THR A 284 -10.84 -10.40 -0.27
CA THR A 284 -12.00 -9.67 0.26
C THR A 284 -11.94 -9.32 1.74
N ASP A 285 -10.93 -9.82 2.45
CA ASP A 285 -10.96 -9.85 3.91
C ASP A 285 -9.94 -8.88 4.54
N GLN A 286 -9.21 -8.06 3.76
CA GLN A 286 -8.19 -7.18 4.35
C GLN A 286 -8.79 -6.02 5.16
N GLU A 287 -8.28 -5.80 6.37
CA GLU A 287 -8.71 -4.74 7.28
C GLU A 287 -7.72 -3.58 7.27
N LEU A 288 -8.22 -2.34 7.25
CA LEU A 288 -7.41 -1.14 7.52
C LEU A 288 -7.57 -0.78 9.00
N SER A 289 -6.43 -0.75 9.70
CA SER A 289 -6.33 -0.23 11.07
C SER A 289 -5.48 1.03 11.08
N VAL A 290 -5.94 2.06 11.81
CA VAL A 290 -5.22 3.32 11.98
C VAL A 290 -4.83 3.50 13.45
N PHE A 291 -3.56 3.81 13.69
CA PHE A 291 -2.99 4.03 15.02
C PHE A 291 -2.27 5.38 15.07
N VAL A 292 -2.28 6.05 16.23
CA VAL A 292 -1.62 7.35 16.43
C VAL A 292 -0.67 7.27 17.61
N LYS A 293 0.64 7.49 17.38
CA LYS A 293 1.61 7.49 18.48
C LYS A 293 1.45 8.74 19.32
N PHE A 294 1.05 8.59 20.58
CA PHE A 294 1.06 9.71 21.52
C PHE A 294 2.44 9.87 22.14
N LYS A 295 2.80 11.10 22.49
CA LYS A 295 3.94 11.36 23.35
C LYS A 295 3.54 10.91 24.76
N PHE A 296 4.28 9.96 25.33
CA PHE A 296 4.19 9.71 26.77
C PHE A 296 5.10 10.75 27.43
N ASP A 297 4.51 11.60 28.27
CA ASP A 297 5.23 12.56 29.11
C ASP A 297 5.95 11.83 30.25
#